data_AF-A0A2H3IU09-F1
#
_entry.id   AF-A0A2H3IU09-F1
#
_cell.length_a   1.000
_cell.length_b   1.000
_cell.length_c   1.000
_cell.angle_alpha   90.00
_cell.angle_beta   90.00
_cell.angle_gamma   90.00
#
_symmetry.space_group_name_H-M   'P 1'
#
loop_
_entity.id
_entity.type
_entity.pdbx_description
1 polymer ?
#
loop_
_entity_poly.entity_id
_entity_poly.type
_entity_poly.pdbx_seq_one_letter_code
_entity_poly.pdbx_strand_id
1 'polypeptide(L)'
;PPLPNPSTGSANPSASFPALWGYLQPALDHIVRSPTNNPSKAPAIDVSYHMGVHTAVYNYFTSQSEQIAPGPAAAGIRAPANDKAKASGTDLYEQLDRYYAETARELFLGAPTDDATLIHYLVPCFNRYAAGAQSVSRLLNYVNRHYVKRAVDEDRGWLRLSDVLDAVARTIQEDDTREKIQRRLRERRTQELRKWGYVDGASPAELAHAEAYAEAASAPDRVVPLVSVAYRRFRIEVLEPLLAVPKMQGKGKKKKPPANGDKPAMPKGRLARAVKELLESKGGDEEERHRLAGELGVALRTCGIKVDHPLRKKLDKFIP
;
A
#
# COMPACT_ATOMS: atom_id res chain seq x y z
N PRO A 1 -21.61 17.79 0.59
CA PRO A 1 -21.23 18.88 1.53
C PRO A 1 -20.05 18.39 2.37
N PRO A 2 -19.07 19.25 2.73
CA PRO A 2 -17.96 18.84 3.58
C PRO A 2 -18.45 18.35 4.95
N LEU A 3 -17.85 17.29 5.47
CA LEU A 3 -18.18 16.81 6.82
C LEU A 3 -17.70 17.82 7.87
N PRO A 4 -18.59 18.37 8.74
CA PRO A 4 -18.20 19.33 9.76
C PRO A 4 -17.41 18.66 10.88
N ASN A 5 -16.62 19.46 11.61
CA ASN A 5 -15.94 19.01 12.81
C ASN A 5 -16.97 18.63 13.89
N PRO A 6 -16.92 17.41 14.46
CA PRO A 6 -17.84 17.05 15.54
C PRO A 6 -17.59 17.93 16.77
N SER A 7 -18.65 18.28 17.49
CA SER A 7 -18.55 18.95 18.79
C SER A 7 -17.80 18.03 19.77
N THR A 8 -16.54 18.33 20.07
CA THR A 8 -15.67 17.44 20.88
C THR A 8 -15.97 17.47 22.38
N GLY A 9 -16.96 18.23 22.85
CA GLY A 9 -17.23 18.39 24.29
C GLY A 9 -15.96 18.78 25.07
N SER A 10 -15.85 18.36 26.34
CA SER A 10 -14.63 18.49 27.15
C SER A 10 -13.60 17.38 26.90
N ALA A 11 -13.88 16.42 26.03
CA ALA A 11 -13.01 15.27 25.81
C ALA A 11 -11.86 15.66 24.87
N ASN A 12 -10.63 15.64 25.38
CA ASN A 12 -9.43 15.84 24.57
C ASN A 12 -9.19 14.59 23.69
N PRO A 13 -9.28 14.69 22.35
CA PRO A 13 -9.04 13.54 21.47
C PRO A 13 -7.65 12.92 21.62
N SER A 14 -6.68 13.71 22.08
CA SER A 14 -5.27 13.31 22.21
C SER A 14 -4.97 12.60 23.53
N ALA A 15 -5.96 12.45 24.42
CA ALA A 15 -5.76 11.91 25.77
C ALA A 15 -5.48 10.39 25.79
N SER A 16 -5.98 9.66 24.80
CA SER A 16 -5.75 8.21 24.66
C SER A 16 -5.94 7.77 23.22
N PHE A 17 -5.39 6.60 22.88
CA PHE A 17 -5.55 6.03 21.54
C PHE A 17 -7.04 5.83 21.14
N PRO A 18 -7.92 5.25 21.99
CA PRO A 18 -9.32 5.10 21.65
C PRO A 18 -10.04 6.43 21.41
N ALA A 19 -9.73 7.47 22.20
CA ALA A 19 -10.29 8.81 22.01
C ALA A 19 -9.84 9.42 20.68
N LEU A 20 -8.55 9.28 20.34
CA LEU A 20 -8.01 9.76 19.08
C LEU A 20 -8.69 9.05 17.92
N TRP A 21 -8.72 7.72 17.94
CA TRP A 21 -9.31 6.94 16.85
C TRP A 21 -10.80 7.25 16.68
N GLY A 22 -11.57 7.37 17.76
CA GLY A 22 -12.98 7.77 17.71
C GLY A 22 -13.20 9.15 17.10
N TYR A 23 -12.25 10.08 17.26
CA TYR A 23 -12.27 11.38 16.61
C TYR A 23 -11.82 11.31 15.14
N LEU A 24 -10.84 10.47 14.79
CA LEU A 24 -10.33 10.37 13.41
C LEU A 24 -11.26 9.60 12.48
N GLN A 25 -11.81 8.48 12.95
CA GLN A 25 -12.50 7.50 12.11
C GLN A 25 -13.63 8.10 11.27
N PRO A 26 -14.53 8.98 11.78
CA PRO A 26 -15.58 9.57 10.95
C PRO A 26 -15.06 10.38 9.77
N ALA A 27 -13.94 11.11 9.96
CA ALA A 27 -13.28 11.83 8.86
C ALA A 27 -12.70 10.87 7.83
N LEU A 28 -12.05 9.78 8.27
CA LEU A 28 -11.49 8.77 7.39
C LEU A 28 -12.60 8.07 6.59
N ASP A 29 -13.70 7.68 7.23
CA ASP A 29 -14.85 7.05 6.58
C ASP A 29 -15.50 7.98 5.56
N HIS A 30 -15.58 9.27 5.86
CA HIS A 30 -16.04 10.23 4.88
C HIS A 30 -15.12 10.32 3.66
N ILE A 31 -13.81 10.40 3.89
CA ILE A 31 -12.81 10.57 2.83
C ILE A 31 -12.67 9.32 1.94
N VAL A 32 -12.69 8.12 2.53
CA VAL A 32 -12.35 6.88 1.83
C VAL A 32 -13.59 6.09 1.41
N ARG A 33 -14.66 6.09 2.23
CA ARG A 33 -15.81 5.20 2.04
C ARG A 33 -17.04 5.89 1.45
N SER A 34 -17.20 7.20 1.65
CA SER A 34 -18.40 7.88 1.15
C SER A 34 -18.52 7.79 -0.38
N PRO A 35 -19.73 7.68 -0.92
CA PRO A 35 -19.98 7.81 -2.35
C PRO A 35 -19.49 9.17 -2.86
N THR A 36 -18.94 9.18 -4.08
CA THR A 36 -18.52 10.40 -4.77
C THR A 36 -18.90 10.29 -6.24
N ASN A 37 -19.35 11.39 -6.83
CA ASN A 37 -19.60 11.49 -8.27
C ASN A 37 -18.30 11.64 -9.08
N ASN A 38 -17.18 11.89 -8.41
CA ASN A 38 -15.87 11.99 -9.04
C ASN A 38 -14.89 10.98 -8.40
N PRO A 39 -14.67 9.81 -9.04
CA PRO A 39 -13.74 8.79 -8.53
C PRO A 39 -12.29 9.28 -8.39
N SER A 40 -11.88 10.35 -9.09
CA SER A 40 -10.53 10.89 -8.99
C SER A 40 -10.31 11.83 -7.80
N LYS A 41 -11.38 12.21 -7.08
CA LYS A 41 -11.32 13.17 -5.98
C LYS A 41 -12.07 12.65 -4.75
N ALA A 42 -11.35 12.60 -3.63
CA ALA A 42 -11.94 12.26 -2.34
C ALA A 42 -12.93 13.33 -1.87
N PRO A 43 -14.02 12.94 -1.19
CA PRO A 43 -14.86 13.88 -0.45
C PRO A 43 -14.03 14.74 0.52
N ALA A 44 -14.34 16.03 0.58
CA ALA A 44 -13.65 16.97 1.45
C ALA A 44 -14.26 16.95 2.86
N ILE A 45 -13.42 17.11 3.88
CA ILE A 45 -13.86 17.46 5.23
C ILE A 45 -13.75 18.97 5.42
N ASP A 46 -14.50 19.52 6.38
CA ASP A 46 -14.41 20.94 6.71
C ASP A 46 -12.99 21.33 7.17
N VAL A 47 -12.58 22.57 6.87
CA VAL A 47 -11.24 23.07 7.19
C VAL A 47 -10.98 23.04 8.70
N SER A 48 -12.00 23.32 9.52
CA SER A 48 -11.88 23.24 10.98
C SER A 48 -11.63 21.81 11.45
N TYR A 49 -12.24 20.82 10.79
CA TYR A 49 -12.03 19.41 11.11
C TYR A 49 -10.63 18.95 10.66
N HIS A 50 -10.18 19.37 9.48
CA HIS A 50 -8.83 19.10 9.02
C HIS A 50 -7.78 19.61 10.02
N MET A 51 -7.92 20.84 10.51
CA MET A 51 -7.02 21.42 11.51
C MET A 51 -7.14 20.72 12.87
N GLY A 52 -8.36 20.34 13.27
CA GLY A 52 -8.61 19.58 14.50
C GLY A 52 -7.91 18.22 14.49
N VAL A 53 -8.01 17.47 13.39
CA VAL A 53 -7.31 16.19 13.19
C VAL A 53 -5.80 16.37 13.27
N HIS A 54 -5.24 17.35 12.55
CA HIS A 54 -3.80 17.62 12.59
C HIS A 54 -3.32 17.90 14.02
N THR A 55 -4.05 18.75 14.76
CA THR A 55 -3.72 19.12 16.14
C THR A 55 -3.84 17.94 17.09
N ALA A 56 -4.89 17.13 16.97
CA ALA A 56 -5.09 15.95 17.82
C ALA A 56 -3.98 14.90 17.63
N VAL A 57 -3.59 14.64 16.38
CA VAL A 57 -2.50 13.70 16.06
C VAL A 57 -1.15 14.22 16.55
N TYR A 58 -0.88 15.51 16.35
CA TYR A 58 0.34 16.15 16.88
C TYR A 58 0.42 16.00 18.41
N ASN A 59 -0.62 16.43 19.12
CA ASN A 59 -0.67 16.40 20.58
C ASN A 59 -0.54 14.98 21.14
N TYR A 60 -1.10 13.98 20.44
CA TYR A 60 -0.99 12.59 20.82
C TYR A 60 0.44 12.05 20.70
N PHE A 61 1.17 12.44 19.66
CA PHE A 61 2.57 12.05 19.49
C PHE A 61 3.47 12.74 20.54
N THR A 62 3.21 14.00 20.84
CA THR A 62 4.03 14.75 21.82
C THR A 62 3.76 14.27 23.24
N SER A 63 2.51 14.00 23.64
CA SER A 63 2.18 13.51 24.98
C SER A 63 2.76 12.13 25.28
N GLN A 64 2.81 11.23 24.29
CA GLN A 64 3.49 9.94 24.44
C GLN A 64 5.01 10.06 24.56
N SER A 65 5.60 11.04 23.87
CA SER A 65 7.05 11.27 23.93
C SER A 65 7.49 11.76 25.32
N GLU A 66 6.68 12.61 25.96
CA GLU A 66 6.92 13.09 27.33
C GLU A 66 6.84 11.97 28.37
N GLN A 67 5.95 10.99 28.18
CA GLN A 67 5.84 9.82 29.07
C GLN A 67 7.05 8.87 28.99
N ILE A 68 7.82 8.91 27.90
CA ILE A 68 9.00 8.06 27.67
C ILE A 68 10.29 8.74 28.18
N ALA A 69 10.27 10.05 28.43
CA ALA A 69 11.44 10.76 28.93
C ALA A 69 11.81 10.28 30.35
N PRO A 70 13.09 9.95 30.63
CA PRO A 70 13.50 9.56 31.98
C PRO A 70 13.38 10.77 32.91
N GLY A 71 12.35 10.79 33.76
CA GLY A 71 12.30 11.69 34.91
C GLY A 71 13.53 11.48 35.81
N PRO A 72 13.90 12.49 36.64
CA PRO A 72 15.05 12.40 37.52
C PRO A 72 14.92 11.18 38.44
N ALA A 73 15.98 10.36 38.47
CA ALA A 73 16.01 9.06 39.12
C ALA A 73 15.67 9.14 40.61
N ALA A 74 14.45 8.73 40.97
CA ALA A 74 14.19 8.22 42.31
C ALA A 74 14.66 6.76 42.34
N ALA A 75 15.72 6.50 43.11
CA ALA A 75 16.29 5.18 43.32
C ALA A 75 15.24 4.25 43.95
N GLY A 76 14.68 3.35 43.13
CA GLY A 76 13.72 2.35 43.56
C GLY A 76 13.69 1.21 42.55
N ILE A 77 13.83 -0.01 43.06
CA ILE A 77 14.01 -1.28 42.35
C ILE A 77 13.00 -1.41 41.19
N ARG A 78 13.50 -1.41 39.94
CA ARG A 78 12.68 -1.66 38.75
C ARG A 78 12.49 -3.16 38.53
N ALA A 79 11.23 -3.59 38.49
CA ALA A 79 10.82 -4.86 37.90
C ALA A 79 11.25 -4.93 36.42
N PRO A 80 11.48 -6.14 35.87
CA PRO A 80 11.98 -6.29 34.50
C PRO A 80 11.00 -5.65 33.51
N ALA A 81 11.53 -4.70 32.72
CA ALA A 81 10.86 -4.02 31.64
C ALA A 81 10.39 -5.03 30.56
N ASN A 82 9.19 -5.58 30.72
CA ASN A 82 8.60 -6.50 29.74
C ASN A 82 7.41 -5.93 28.97
N ASP A 83 7.02 -4.68 29.22
CA ASP A 83 6.19 -3.91 28.31
C ASP A 83 7.06 -2.88 27.61
N LYS A 84 7.53 -3.25 26.41
CA LYS A 84 8.10 -2.28 25.46
C LYS A 84 7.07 -1.17 25.30
N ALA A 85 7.31 -0.02 25.93
CA ALA A 85 6.57 1.20 25.67
C ALA A 85 6.48 1.35 24.16
N LYS A 86 5.29 1.14 23.59
CA LYS A 86 5.10 1.14 22.14
C LYS A 86 5.62 2.48 21.64
N ALA A 87 6.61 2.43 20.74
CA ALA A 87 7.21 3.63 20.19
C ALA A 87 6.09 4.51 19.63
N SER A 88 6.11 5.80 19.97
CA SER A 88 4.98 6.70 19.73
C SER A 88 4.48 6.62 18.27
N GLY A 89 3.17 6.45 18.12
CA GLY A 89 2.49 6.35 16.82
C GLY A 89 2.40 4.94 16.21
N THR A 90 2.98 3.90 16.83
CA THR A 90 2.90 2.52 16.30
C THR A 90 1.46 2.01 16.24
N ASP A 91 0.68 2.24 17.30
CA ASP A 91 -0.73 1.84 17.39
C ASP A 91 -1.62 2.52 16.34
N LEU A 92 -1.42 3.82 16.11
CA LEU A 92 -2.11 4.55 15.05
C LEU A 92 -1.77 4.02 13.66
N TYR A 93 -0.49 3.74 13.40
CA TYR A 93 -0.07 3.15 12.13
C TYR A 93 -0.68 1.75 11.90
N GLU A 94 -0.65 0.87 12.92
CA GLU A 94 -1.26 -0.46 12.86
C GLU A 94 -2.78 -0.41 12.70
N GLN A 95 -3.44 0.57 13.32
CA GLN A 95 -4.88 0.77 13.15
C GLN A 95 -5.24 1.26 11.76
N LEU A 96 -4.45 2.17 11.16
CA LEU A 96 -4.63 2.60 9.77
C LEU A 96 -4.43 1.43 8.79
N ASP A 97 -3.45 0.57 9.04
CA ASP A 97 -3.21 -0.64 8.25
C ASP A 97 -4.42 -1.59 8.30
N ARG A 98 -5.00 -1.82 9.48
CA ARG A 98 -6.25 -2.60 9.65
C ARG A 98 -7.44 -1.94 8.96
N TYR A 99 -7.59 -0.63 9.12
CA TYR A 99 -8.65 0.15 8.47
C TYR A 99 -8.63 0.03 6.95
N TYR A 100 -7.45 0.16 6.35
CA TYR A 100 -7.27 0.01 4.91
C TYR A 100 -7.53 -1.42 4.43
N ALA A 101 -7.18 -2.44 5.23
CA ALA A 101 -7.48 -3.83 4.94
C ALA A 101 -9.00 -4.09 4.93
N GLU A 102 -9.72 -3.63 5.95
CA GLU A 102 -11.18 -3.77 6.05
C GLU A 102 -11.87 -3.06 4.88
N THR A 103 -11.44 -1.82 4.59
CA THR A 103 -12.02 -1.03 3.49
C THR A 103 -11.77 -1.70 2.14
N ALA A 104 -10.56 -2.21 1.88
CA ALA A 104 -10.25 -2.92 0.65
C ALA A 104 -11.05 -4.24 0.53
N ARG A 105 -11.22 -4.97 1.65
CA ARG A 105 -12.00 -6.20 1.69
C ARG A 105 -13.47 -5.96 1.38
N GLU A 106 -14.06 -4.88 1.89
CA GLU A 106 -15.44 -4.49 1.54
C GLU A 106 -15.60 -4.25 0.04
N LEU A 107 -14.62 -3.59 -0.61
CA LEU A 107 -14.62 -3.42 -2.07
C LEU A 107 -14.51 -4.75 -2.81
N PHE A 108 -13.71 -5.70 -2.30
CA PHE A 108 -13.64 -7.03 -2.90
C PHE A 108 -14.95 -7.81 -2.75
N LEU A 109 -15.58 -7.75 -1.58
CA LEU A 109 -16.87 -8.42 -1.32
C LEU A 109 -18.02 -7.82 -2.14
N GLY A 110 -17.93 -6.53 -2.47
CA GLY A 110 -18.87 -5.84 -3.35
C GLY A 110 -18.61 -6.03 -4.85
N ALA A 111 -17.52 -6.72 -5.23
CA ALA A 111 -17.23 -6.96 -6.63
C ALA A 111 -18.32 -7.84 -7.27
N PRO A 112 -18.74 -7.55 -8.53
CA PRO A 112 -19.71 -8.39 -9.23
C PRO A 112 -19.18 -9.83 -9.30
N THR A 113 -20.06 -10.81 -9.51
CA THR A 113 -19.66 -12.23 -9.72
C THR A 113 -19.30 -12.52 -11.18
N ASP A 114 -19.86 -11.75 -12.10
CA ASP A 114 -19.62 -11.80 -13.53
C ASP A 114 -18.26 -11.19 -13.91
N ASP A 115 -17.60 -11.77 -14.92
CA ASP A 115 -16.26 -11.34 -15.36
C ASP A 115 -16.34 -10.12 -16.31
N ALA A 116 -17.43 -9.96 -17.07
CA ALA A 116 -17.60 -8.86 -18.04
C ALA A 116 -17.69 -7.49 -17.37
N THR A 117 -18.39 -7.42 -16.24
CA THR A 117 -18.61 -6.18 -15.48
C THR A 117 -17.50 -5.89 -14.46
N LEU A 118 -16.58 -6.83 -14.23
CA LEU A 118 -15.56 -6.73 -13.18
C LEU A 118 -14.63 -5.54 -13.38
N ILE A 119 -14.14 -5.28 -14.60
CA ILE A 119 -13.20 -4.18 -14.83
C ILE A 119 -13.89 -2.82 -14.70
N HIS A 120 -15.12 -2.70 -15.21
CA HIS A 120 -15.95 -1.51 -15.05
C HIS A 120 -16.24 -1.18 -13.59
N TYR A 121 -16.30 -2.20 -12.72
CA TYR A 121 -16.40 -2.02 -11.27
C TYR A 121 -15.05 -1.65 -10.63
N LEU A 122 -13.99 -2.41 -10.93
CA LEU A 122 -12.72 -2.31 -10.23
C LEU A 122 -11.99 -0.99 -10.46
N VAL A 123 -12.02 -0.47 -11.70
CA VAL A 123 -11.27 0.75 -12.05
C VAL A 123 -11.79 1.97 -11.27
N PRO A 124 -13.09 2.31 -11.29
CA PRO A 124 -13.63 3.38 -10.45
C PRO A 124 -13.46 3.12 -8.96
N CYS A 125 -13.57 1.87 -8.50
CA CYS A 125 -13.36 1.51 -7.10
C CYS A 125 -11.92 1.78 -6.65
N PHE A 126 -10.94 1.38 -7.45
CA PHE A 126 -9.53 1.66 -7.19
C PHE A 126 -9.26 3.16 -7.21
N ASN A 127 -9.74 3.89 -8.22
CA ASN A 127 -9.52 5.33 -8.34
C ASN A 127 -10.05 6.08 -7.10
N ARG A 128 -11.25 5.73 -6.63
CA ARG A 128 -11.85 6.31 -5.42
C ARG A 128 -11.03 5.97 -4.17
N TYR A 129 -10.66 4.69 -4.01
CA TYR A 129 -9.85 4.23 -2.89
C TYR A 129 -8.48 4.94 -2.87
N ALA A 130 -7.85 5.08 -4.04
CA ALA A 130 -6.56 5.73 -4.20
C ALA A 130 -6.64 7.24 -3.91
N ALA A 131 -7.67 7.93 -4.39
CA ALA A 131 -7.90 9.35 -4.08
C ALA A 131 -8.11 9.56 -2.57
N GLY A 132 -8.88 8.68 -1.93
CA GLY A 132 -9.09 8.67 -0.48
C GLY A 132 -7.79 8.45 0.29
N ALA A 133 -7.00 7.43 -0.08
CA ALA A 133 -5.70 7.14 0.52
C ALA A 133 -4.72 8.31 0.43
N GLN A 134 -4.65 8.97 -0.73
CA GLN A 134 -3.84 10.18 -0.93
C GLN A 134 -4.30 11.34 -0.03
N SER A 135 -5.61 11.51 0.14
CA SER A 135 -6.17 12.53 1.02
C SER A 135 -5.86 12.26 2.49
N VAL A 136 -6.02 11.02 2.95
CA VAL A 136 -5.67 10.60 4.31
C VAL A 136 -4.16 10.75 4.57
N SER A 137 -3.32 10.38 3.61
CA SER A 137 -1.86 10.54 3.74
C SER A 137 -1.45 12.02 3.91
N ARG A 138 -2.14 12.96 3.25
CA ARG A 138 -1.94 14.40 3.44
C ARG A 138 -2.45 14.86 4.82
N LEU A 139 -3.66 14.44 5.19
CA LEU A 139 -4.26 14.78 6.49
C LEU A 139 -3.41 14.30 7.67
N LEU A 140 -2.84 13.11 7.55
CA LEU A 140 -2.04 12.43 8.57
C LEU A 140 -0.54 12.48 8.26
N ASN A 141 -0.08 13.49 7.51
CA ASN A 141 1.33 13.59 7.10
C ASN A 141 2.31 13.63 8.30
N TYR A 142 1.83 14.02 9.48
CA TYR A 142 2.60 13.94 10.72
C TYR A 142 3.08 12.50 11.03
N VAL A 143 2.23 11.50 10.78
CA VAL A 143 2.58 10.08 10.94
C VAL A 143 3.71 9.70 9.98
N ASN A 144 3.64 10.12 8.72
CA ASN A 144 4.71 9.88 7.75
C ASN A 144 6.04 10.51 8.20
N ARG A 145 5.99 11.76 8.68
CA ARG A 145 7.20 12.53 9.05
C ARG A 145 7.87 12.03 10.33
N HIS A 146 7.10 11.55 11.30
CA HIS A 146 7.62 11.26 12.65
C HIS A 146 7.64 9.78 13.01
N TYR A 147 6.65 9.00 12.57
CA TYR A 147 6.65 7.56 12.78
C TYR A 147 7.34 6.82 11.63
N VAL A 148 6.84 7.00 10.40
CA VAL A 148 7.34 6.22 9.24
C VAL A 148 8.81 6.53 8.98
N LYS A 149 9.19 7.82 8.92
CA LYS A 149 10.59 8.22 8.74
C LYS A 149 11.50 7.57 9.79
N ARG A 150 11.15 7.68 11.07
CA ARG A 150 11.92 7.07 12.17
C ARG A 150 12.03 5.55 12.03
N ALA A 151 10.93 4.87 11.70
CA ALA A 151 10.95 3.43 11.50
C ALA A 151 11.82 3.01 10.30
N VAL A 152 11.83 3.79 9.21
CA VAL A 152 12.73 3.57 8.07
C VAL A 152 14.20 3.77 8.48
N ASP A 153 14.50 4.83 9.25
CA ASP A 153 15.83 5.10 9.78
C ASP A 153 16.30 3.98 10.75
N GLU A 154 15.37 3.34 11.46
CA GLU A 154 15.56 2.16 12.33
C GLU A 154 15.54 0.81 11.57
N ASP A 155 15.75 0.82 10.25
CA ASP A 155 15.80 -0.36 9.40
C ASP A 155 14.50 -1.21 9.39
N ARG A 156 13.34 -0.54 9.38
CA ARG A 156 12.02 -1.20 9.22
C ARG A 156 11.32 -0.87 7.90
N GLY A 157 12.01 -0.18 6.99
CA GLY A 157 11.50 0.21 5.68
C GLY A 157 11.18 -0.95 4.73
N TRP A 158 10.72 -0.62 3.53
CA TRP A 158 10.41 -1.60 2.48
C TRP A 158 11.65 -2.43 2.08
N LEU A 159 12.82 -1.78 2.02
CA LEU A 159 14.11 -2.39 1.78
C LEU A 159 14.98 -2.21 3.03
N ARG A 160 15.20 -3.30 3.77
CA ARG A 160 16.08 -3.24 4.94
C ARG A 160 17.54 -3.34 4.51
N LEU A 161 18.38 -2.60 5.19
CA LEU A 161 19.83 -2.73 5.11
C LEU A 161 20.24 -4.18 5.43
N SER A 162 19.59 -4.84 6.40
CA SER A 162 19.81 -6.27 6.66
C SER A 162 19.58 -7.14 5.42
N ASP A 163 18.49 -6.93 4.68
CA ASP A 163 18.14 -7.71 3.48
C ASP A 163 19.19 -7.51 2.37
N VAL A 164 19.71 -6.29 2.25
CA VAL A 164 20.75 -5.94 1.26
C VAL A 164 22.11 -6.48 1.70
N LEU A 165 22.48 -6.33 2.97
CA LEU A 165 23.74 -6.81 3.52
C LEU A 165 23.84 -8.32 3.44
N ASP A 166 22.79 -9.08 3.80
CA ASP A 166 22.79 -10.53 3.70
C ASP A 166 23.00 -11.03 2.26
N ALA A 167 22.48 -10.27 1.28
CA ALA A 167 22.68 -10.55 -0.13
C ALA A 167 24.10 -10.22 -0.60
N VAL A 168 24.67 -9.10 -0.15
CA VAL A 168 26.01 -8.64 -0.54
C VAL A 168 27.10 -9.40 0.20
N ALA A 169 26.92 -9.76 1.47
CA ALA A 169 27.89 -10.48 2.30
C ALA A 169 28.37 -11.77 1.66
N ARG A 170 27.50 -12.47 0.91
CA ARG A 170 27.83 -13.68 0.14
C ARG A 170 28.82 -13.43 -1.01
N THR A 171 29.06 -12.17 -1.35
CA THR A 171 29.92 -11.74 -2.47
C THR A 171 31.13 -10.93 -2.01
N ILE A 172 31.26 -10.63 -0.71
CA ILE A 172 32.39 -9.87 -0.16
C ILE A 172 33.63 -10.77 -0.08
N GLN A 173 34.76 -10.27 -0.56
CA GLN A 173 36.09 -10.88 -0.48
C GLN A 173 36.95 -10.10 0.53
N GLU A 174 38.01 -10.73 1.05
CA GLU A 174 38.88 -10.15 2.09
C GLU A 174 39.59 -8.86 1.62
N ASP A 175 39.79 -8.68 0.31
CA ASP A 175 40.43 -7.51 -0.31
C ASP A 175 39.43 -6.41 -0.73
N ASP A 176 38.15 -6.54 -0.36
CA ASP A 176 37.15 -5.55 -0.73
C ASP A 176 37.26 -4.27 0.10
N THR A 177 37.51 -3.16 -0.58
CA THR A 177 37.51 -1.83 0.06
C THR A 177 36.09 -1.39 0.43
N ARG A 178 36.01 -0.44 1.36
CA ARG A 178 34.74 0.19 1.76
C ARG A 178 33.98 0.76 0.55
N GLU A 179 34.66 1.35 -0.42
CA GLU A 179 34.04 1.89 -1.63
C GLU A 179 33.45 0.78 -2.51
N LYS A 180 34.14 -0.37 -2.67
CA LYS A 180 33.62 -1.53 -3.40
C LYS A 180 32.33 -2.05 -2.74
N ILE A 181 32.31 -2.15 -1.41
CA ILE A 181 31.14 -2.60 -0.65
C ILE A 181 29.97 -1.61 -0.84
N GLN A 182 30.21 -0.30 -0.68
CA GLN A 182 29.18 0.73 -0.90
C GLN A 182 28.65 0.75 -2.33
N ARG A 183 29.49 0.47 -3.33
CA ARG A 183 29.06 0.34 -4.73
C ARG A 183 28.13 -0.88 -4.90
N ARG A 184 28.49 -2.05 -4.36
CA ARG A 184 27.64 -3.25 -4.42
C ARG A 184 26.30 -3.06 -3.71
N LEU A 185 26.27 -2.36 -2.57
CA LEU A 185 25.02 -2.01 -1.88
C LEU A 185 24.09 -1.16 -2.75
N ARG A 186 24.65 -0.15 -3.44
CA ARG A 186 23.89 0.70 -4.37
C ARG A 186 23.38 -0.08 -5.58
N GLU A 187 24.25 -0.88 -6.20
CA GLU A 187 23.88 -1.75 -7.33
C GLU A 187 22.76 -2.71 -6.94
N ARG A 188 22.82 -3.28 -5.73
CA ARG A 188 21.80 -4.19 -5.23
C ARG A 188 20.46 -3.50 -5.04
N ARG A 189 20.44 -2.28 -4.48
CA ARG A 189 19.22 -1.46 -4.39
C ARG A 189 18.64 -1.19 -5.78
N THR A 190 19.47 -0.81 -6.74
CA THR A 190 19.04 -0.60 -8.13
C THR A 190 18.44 -1.87 -8.75
N GLN A 191 19.05 -3.03 -8.54
CA GLN A 191 18.51 -4.32 -9.00
C GLN A 191 17.12 -4.62 -8.43
N GLU A 192 16.90 -4.33 -7.15
CA GLU A 192 15.58 -4.48 -6.53
C GLU A 192 14.56 -3.51 -7.15
N LEU A 193 14.94 -2.26 -7.39
CA LEU A 193 14.07 -1.26 -8.04
C LEU A 193 13.71 -1.60 -9.49
N ARG A 194 14.59 -2.27 -10.23
CA ARG A 194 14.29 -2.73 -11.61
C ARG A 194 13.09 -3.66 -11.68
N LYS A 195 12.80 -4.43 -10.61
CA LYS A 195 11.60 -5.29 -10.53
C LYS A 195 10.29 -4.50 -10.55
N TRP A 196 10.38 -3.20 -10.29
CA TRP A 196 9.26 -2.28 -10.18
C TRP A 196 9.17 -1.29 -11.35
N GLY A 197 10.16 -1.31 -12.25
CA GLY A 197 10.17 -0.50 -13.47
C GLY A 197 11.23 0.60 -13.49
N TYR A 198 12.15 0.64 -12.52
CA TYR A 198 13.28 1.57 -12.56
C TYR A 198 14.24 1.24 -13.72
N VAL A 199 14.70 2.28 -14.41
CA VAL A 199 15.70 2.22 -15.48
C VAL A 199 16.89 3.10 -15.09
N ASP A 200 18.11 2.67 -15.42
CA ASP A 200 19.30 3.45 -15.10
C ASP A 200 19.25 4.82 -15.81
N GLY A 201 19.54 5.89 -15.07
CA GLY A 201 19.43 7.26 -15.58
C GLY A 201 18.01 7.83 -15.59
N ALA A 202 17.01 7.13 -15.05
CA ALA A 202 15.66 7.65 -14.88
C ALA A 202 15.64 8.91 -13.99
N SER A 203 14.66 9.77 -14.23
CA SER A 203 14.45 11.00 -13.48
C SER A 203 14.16 10.74 -11.99
N PRO A 204 14.37 11.74 -11.11
CA PRO A 204 14.01 11.60 -9.69
C PRO A 204 12.53 11.24 -9.47
N ALA A 205 11.64 11.70 -10.34
CA ALA A 205 10.21 11.38 -10.27
C ALA A 205 9.94 9.89 -10.60
N GLU A 206 10.60 9.35 -11.62
CA GLU A 206 10.49 7.93 -11.97
C GLU A 206 11.09 7.02 -10.90
N LEU A 207 12.20 7.44 -10.28
CA LEU A 207 12.76 6.75 -9.11
C LEU A 207 11.74 6.72 -7.96
N ALA A 208 11.13 7.85 -7.63
CA ALA A 208 10.12 7.95 -6.58
C ALA A 208 8.90 7.05 -6.88
N HIS A 209 8.46 6.96 -8.14
CA HIS A 209 7.40 6.02 -8.54
C HIS A 209 7.81 4.56 -8.34
N ALA A 210 9.01 4.17 -8.77
CA ALA A 210 9.51 2.80 -8.59
C ALA A 210 9.64 2.43 -7.10
N GLU A 211 10.08 3.37 -6.26
CA GLU A 211 10.12 3.20 -4.80
C GLU A 211 8.71 3.05 -4.21
N ALA A 212 7.76 3.90 -4.60
CA ALA A 212 6.37 3.79 -4.14
C ALA A 212 5.73 2.43 -4.53
N TYR A 213 6.01 1.94 -5.74
CA TYR A 213 5.56 0.61 -6.17
C TYR A 213 6.20 -0.52 -5.34
N ALA A 214 7.49 -0.38 -5.00
CA ALA A 214 8.20 -1.33 -4.16
C ALA A 214 7.67 -1.33 -2.71
N GLU A 215 7.35 -0.15 -2.18
CA GLU A 215 6.72 0.03 -0.87
C GLU A 215 5.34 -0.61 -0.81
N ALA A 216 4.47 -0.34 -1.79
CA ALA A 216 3.17 -0.99 -1.91
C ALA A 216 3.31 -2.52 -2.08
N ALA A 217 4.42 -2.96 -2.69
CA ALA A 217 4.71 -4.37 -2.86
C ALA A 217 5.28 -5.06 -1.62
N SER A 218 5.72 -4.31 -0.62
CA SER A 218 6.40 -4.84 0.55
C SER A 218 5.49 -5.74 1.39
N ALA A 219 6.09 -6.56 2.26
CA ALA A 219 5.35 -7.41 3.19
C ALA A 219 4.70 -6.57 4.32
N PRO A 220 3.62 -7.05 4.96
CA PRO A 220 2.91 -6.30 6.00
C PRO A 220 3.76 -5.91 7.23
N ASP A 221 4.85 -6.63 7.50
CA ASP A 221 5.80 -6.33 8.58
C ASP A 221 6.71 -5.12 8.29
N ARG A 222 6.65 -4.58 7.06
CA ARG A 222 7.41 -3.41 6.64
C ARG A 222 6.62 -2.12 6.93
N VAL A 223 7.36 -1.10 7.35
CA VAL A 223 6.85 0.25 7.58
C VAL A 223 7.11 1.08 6.33
N VAL A 224 6.03 1.64 5.77
CA VAL A 224 6.02 2.39 4.51
C VAL A 224 5.09 3.60 4.67
N PRO A 225 5.16 4.61 3.79
CA PRO A 225 4.22 5.73 3.81
C PRO A 225 2.76 5.27 3.80
N LEU A 226 1.88 6.02 4.48
CA LEU A 226 0.46 5.65 4.65
C LEU A 226 -0.25 5.35 3.33
N VAL A 227 0.09 6.08 2.27
CA VAL A 227 -0.49 5.82 0.94
C VAL A 227 -0.05 4.47 0.37
N SER A 228 1.21 4.10 0.55
CA SER A 228 1.76 2.80 0.15
C SER A 228 1.14 1.66 0.98
N VAL A 229 0.79 1.90 2.25
CA VAL A 229 0.01 0.95 3.08
C VAL A 229 -1.36 0.67 2.47
N ALA A 230 -2.08 1.71 2.05
CA ALA A 230 -3.38 1.55 1.41
C ALA A 230 -3.25 0.72 0.12
N TYR A 231 -2.30 1.05 -0.75
CA TYR A 231 -2.07 0.30 -1.99
C TYR A 231 -1.65 -1.14 -1.76
N ARG A 232 -0.83 -1.39 -0.73
CA ARG A 232 -0.48 -2.75 -0.26
C ARG A 232 -1.71 -3.53 0.17
N ARG A 233 -2.64 -2.90 0.90
CA ARG A 233 -3.90 -3.54 1.33
C ARG A 233 -4.86 -3.78 0.18
N PHE A 234 -4.98 -2.85 -0.76
CA PHE A 234 -5.74 -3.10 -1.99
C PHE A 234 -5.16 -4.27 -2.79
N ARG A 235 -3.83 -4.38 -2.88
CA ARG A 235 -3.18 -5.53 -3.52
C ARG A 235 -3.57 -6.84 -2.84
N ILE A 236 -3.37 -6.93 -1.53
CA ILE A 236 -3.55 -8.18 -0.75
C ILE A 236 -5.03 -8.60 -0.71
N GLU A 237 -5.94 -7.66 -0.47
CA GLU A 237 -7.35 -7.97 -0.22
C GLU A 237 -8.18 -8.04 -1.51
N VAL A 238 -7.75 -7.38 -2.60
CA VAL A 238 -8.51 -7.30 -3.86
C VAL A 238 -7.76 -7.98 -5.01
N LEU A 239 -6.55 -7.53 -5.32
CA LEU A 239 -5.87 -7.96 -6.55
C LEU A 239 -5.35 -9.40 -6.46
N GLU A 240 -4.69 -9.78 -5.37
CA GLU A 240 -4.14 -11.13 -5.20
C GLU A 240 -5.22 -12.23 -5.31
N PRO A 241 -6.38 -12.12 -4.63
CA PRO A 241 -7.49 -13.06 -4.81
C PRO A 241 -7.99 -13.15 -6.26
N LEU A 242 -8.07 -12.01 -6.96
CA LEU A 242 -8.53 -11.97 -8.35
C LEU A 242 -7.48 -12.47 -9.35
N LEU A 243 -6.20 -12.36 -9.01
CA LEU A 243 -5.07 -12.86 -9.79
C LEU A 243 -4.84 -14.37 -9.56
N ALA A 244 -5.26 -14.90 -8.41
CA ALA A 244 -5.09 -16.30 -8.06
C ALA A 244 -5.80 -17.23 -9.07
N VAL A 245 -5.08 -18.27 -9.50
CA VAL A 245 -5.62 -19.32 -10.36
C VAL A 245 -6.39 -20.31 -9.48
N PRO A 246 -7.67 -20.61 -9.79
CA PRO A 246 -8.42 -21.63 -9.07
C PRO A 246 -7.67 -22.97 -9.11
N LYS A 247 -7.41 -23.56 -7.93
CA LYS A 247 -6.83 -24.91 -7.84
C LYS A 247 -7.89 -25.88 -8.37
N MET A 248 -7.63 -26.53 -9.50
CA MET A 248 -8.47 -27.65 -9.95
C MET A 248 -8.40 -28.74 -8.88
N GLN A 249 -9.49 -28.97 -8.15
CA GLN A 249 -9.59 -30.11 -7.24
C GLN A 249 -9.66 -31.39 -8.07
N GLY A 250 -8.49 -31.94 -8.36
CA GLY A 250 -8.33 -33.23 -9.00
C GLY A 250 -7.11 -33.95 -8.42
N LYS A 251 -7.35 -34.91 -7.54
CA LYS A 251 -6.36 -35.94 -7.19
C LYS A 251 -5.97 -36.67 -8.48
N GLY A 252 -4.78 -36.41 -9.02
CA GLY A 252 -4.28 -37.21 -10.14
C GLY A 252 -3.12 -36.57 -10.89
N LYS A 253 -1.91 -37.11 -10.66
CA LYS A 253 -0.68 -37.06 -11.47
C LYS A 253 -0.38 -35.76 -12.23
N LYS A 254 0.75 -35.12 -11.89
CA LYS A 254 1.44 -34.10 -12.70
C LYS A 254 1.43 -34.52 -14.19
N LYS A 255 0.50 -34.02 -15.00
CA LYS A 255 0.54 -34.17 -16.45
C LYS A 255 1.72 -33.33 -16.95
N LYS A 256 2.70 -33.99 -17.60
CA LYS A 256 3.74 -33.31 -18.39
C LYS A 256 3.06 -32.30 -19.34
N PRO A 257 3.65 -31.13 -19.58
CA PRO A 257 3.11 -30.20 -20.57
C PRO A 257 3.05 -30.89 -21.94
N PRO A 258 1.92 -30.80 -22.68
CA PRO A 258 1.83 -31.38 -24.00
C PRO A 258 2.73 -30.62 -24.96
N ALA A 259 3.59 -31.38 -25.66
CA ALA A 259 4.39 -30.91 -26.77
C ALA A 259 3.58 -31.05 -28.06
N ASN A 260 2.71 -30.07 -28.35
CA ASN A 260 2.33 -29.61 -29.71
C ASN A 260 1.01 -28.83 -29.70
N GLY A 261 1.00 -27.74 -30.48
CA GLY A 261 -0.15 -27.21 -31.22
C GLY A 261 -1.31 -26.60 -30.44
N ASP A 262 -2.04 -27.43 -29.69
CA ASP A 262 -3.29 -27.05 -29.05
C ASP A 262 -3.12 -27.05 -27.54
N LYS A 263 -2.64 -25.93 -27.01
CA LYS A 263 -2.58 -25.74 -25.54
C LYS A 263 -4.02 -25.61 -25.03
N PRO A 264 -4.57 -26.56 -24.26
CA PRO A 264 -5.79 -26.29 -23.50
C PRO A 264 -5.52 -25.08 -22.62
N ALA A 265 -6.43 -24.10 -22.65
CA ALA A 265 -6.26 -22.85 -21.93
C ALA A 265 -6.09 -23.17 -20.43
N MET A 266 -4.87 -22.98 -19.90
CA MET A 266 -4.63 -23.14 -18.48
C MET A 266 -5.61 -22.26 -17.70
N PRO A 267 -6.11 -22.72 -16.53
CA PRO A 267 -7.04 -21.93 -15.73
C PRO A 267 -6.40 -20.58 -15.43
N LYS A 268 -7.06 -19.51 -15.87
CA LYS A 268 -6.64 -18.12 -15.62
C LYS A 268 -7.30 -17.62 -14.34
N GLY A 269 -6.59 -16.76 -13.60
CA GLY A 269 -7.20 -15.98 -12.53
C GLY A 269 -8.37 -15.14 -13.05
N ARG A 270 -9.30 -14.81 -12.16
CA ARG A 270 -10.53 -14.10 -12.50
C ARG A 270 -10.27 -12.78 -13.24
N LEU A 271 -9.33 -11.99 -12.74
CA LEU A 271 -8.96 -10.72 -13.37
C LEU A 271 -8.41 -10.92 -14.79
N ALA A 272 -7.64 -11.98 -15.01
CA ALA A 272 -7.07 -12.27 -16.33
C ALA A 272 -8.13 -12.75 -17.34
N ARG A 273 -9.24 -13.33 -16.88
CA ARG A 273 -10.40 -13.63 -17.73
C ARG A 273 -11.19 -12.37 -18.06
N ALA A 274 -11.49 -11.55 -17.06
CA ALA A 274 -12.16 -10.26 -17.25
C ALA A 274 -11.40 -9.34 -18.22
N VAL A 275 -10.07 -9.23 -18.10
CA VAL A 275 -9.25 -8.46 -19.06
C VAL A 275 -9.24 -9.08 -20.45
N LYS A 276 -9.31 -10.41 -20.57
CA LYS A 276 -9.42 -11.08 -21.86
C LYS A 276 -10.75 -10.69 -22.52
N GLU A 277 -11.84 -10.80 -21.78
CA GLU A 277 -13.18 -10.47 -22.24
C GLU A 277 -13.31 -9.00 -22.62
N LEU A 278 -12.82 -8.08 -21.79
CA LEU A 278 -12.77 -6.65 -22.10
C LEU A 278 -12.12 -6.42 -23.46
N LEU A 279 -10.92 -6.94 -23.68
CA LEU A 279 -10.13 -6.68 -24.89
C LEU A 279 -10.61 -7.44 -26.13
N GLU A 280 -11.29 -8.57 -25.98
CA GLU A 280 -11.76 -9.41 -27.09
C GLU A 280 -13.27 -9.26 -27.39
N SER A 281 -14.00 -8.49 -26.58
CA SER A 281 -15.43 -8.20 -26.80
C SER A 281 -15.67 -7.66 -28.21
N LYS A 282 -16.66 -8.22 -28.91
CA LYS A 282 -17.08 -7.74 -30.24
C LYS A 282 -18.17 -6.70 -30.06
N GLY A 283 -17.96 -5.49 -30.58
CA GLY A 283 -18.84 -4.34 -30.35
C GLY A 283 -18.53 -3.58 -29.06
N GLY A 284 -18.98 -2.32 -28.99
CA GLY A 284 -18.67 -1.38 -27.92
C GLY A 284 -17.62 -0.34 -28.30
N ASP A 285 -17.37 0.60 -27.39
CA ASP A 285 -16.43 1.70 -27.56
C ASP A 285 -14.98 1.24 -27.35
N GLU A 286 -14.17 1.29 -28.42
CA GLU A 286 -12.74 0.93 -28.38
C GLU A 286 -11.92 1.85 -27.48
N GLU A 287 -12.23 3.14 -27.44
CA GLU A 287 -11.52 4.11 -26.63
C GLU A 287 -11.74 3.81 -25.15
N GLU A 288 -12.99 3.53 -24.77
CA GLU A 288 -13.34 3.18 -23.39
C GLU A 288 -12.63 1.88 -22.94
N ARG A 289 -12.54 0.88 -23.81
CA ARG A 289 -11.80 -0.36 -23.49
C ARG A 289 -10.32 -0.12 -23.27
N HIS A 290 -9.69 0.67 -24.13
CA HIS A 290 -8.28 1.04 -23.97
C HIS A 290 -8.05 1.87 -22.71
N ARG A 291 -8.94 2.82 -22.42
CA ARG A 291 -8.91 3.62 -21.19
C ARG A 291 -8.98 2.74 -19.95
N LEU A 292 -9.96 1.83 -19.87
CA LEU A 292 -10.11 0.90 -18.75
C LEU A 292 -8.90 -0.04 -18.61
N ALA A 293 -8.36 -0.54 -19.72
CA ALA A 293 -7.15 -1.36 -19.72
C ALA A 293 -5.93 -0.58 -19.21
N GLY A 294 -5.76 0.67 -19.65
CA GLY A 294 -4.70 1.57 -19.20
C GLY A 294 -4.82 1.89 -17.71
N GLU A 295 -6.00 2.30 -17.25
CA GLU A 295 -6.25 2.61 -15.83
C GLU A 295 -6.07 1.39 -14.93
N LEU A 296 -6.52 0.21 -15.37
CA LEU A 296 -6.23 -1.04 -14.64
C LEU A 296 -4.71 -1.31 -14.62
N GLY A 297 -4.00 -1.07 -15.72
CA GLY A 297 -2.54 -1.16 -15.78
C GLY A 297 -1.87 -0.25 -14.74
N VAL A 298 -2.30 1.01 -14.64
CA VAL A 298 -1.84 1.96 -13.62
C VAL A 298 -2.15 1.46 -12.21
N ALA A 299 -3.33 0.89 -11.98
CA ALA A 299 -3.70 0.30 -10.70
C ALA A 299 -2.77 -0.86 -10.30
N LEU A 300 -2.48 -1.78 -11.23
CA LEU A 300 -1.54 -2.89 -10.98
C LEU A 300 -0.13 -2.37 -10.65
N ARG A 301 0.37 -1.35 -11.36
CA ARG A 301 1.66 -0.71 -11.06
C ARG A 301 1.67 -0.12 -9.65
N THR A 302 0.68 0.71 -9.37
CA THR A 302 0.53 1.44 -8.10
C THR A 302 0.41 0.52 -6.90
N CYS A 303 -0.27 -0.61 -7.05
CA CYS A 303 -0.39 -1.65 -6.03
C CYS A 303 0.83 -2.58 -5.93
N GLY A 304 1.91 -2.34 -6.66
CA GLY A 304 3.12 -3.15 -6.52
C GLY A 304 3.00 -4.54 -7.13
N ILE A 305 2.30 -4.69 -8.26
CA ILE A 305 2.37 -5.91 -9.09
C ILE A 305 3.60 -5.83 -9.98
N LYS A 306 4.51 -6.80 -9.92
CA LYS A 306 5.83 -6.77 -10.60
C LYS A 306 5.75 -6.63 -12.12
N VAL A 307 6.77 -6.02 -12.72
CA VAL A 307 6.93 -5.83 -14.19
C VAL A 307 6.92 -7.14 -14.97
N ASP A 308 7.33 -8.25 -14.34
CA ASP A 308 7.38 -9.56 -14.97
C ASP A 308 6.02 -10.25 -15.04
N HIS A 309 5.02 -9.76 -14.28
CA HIS A 309 3.69 -10.35 -14.20
C HIS A 309 2.97 -10.31 -15.57
N PRO A 310 2.49 -11.46 -16.11
CA PRO A 310 1.95 -11.52 -17.47
C PRO A 310 0.80 -10.55 -17.74
N LEU A 311 -0.09 -10.35 -16.76
CA LEU A 311 -1.20 -9.42 -16.91
C LEU A 311 -0.74 -7.96 -16.94
N ARG A 312 0.26 -7.59 -16.13
CA ARG A 312 0.82 -6.23 -16.12
C ARG A 312 1.48 -5.94 -17.46
N LYS A 313 2.33 -6.85 -17.97
CA LYS A 313 2.93 -6.71 -19.31
C LYS A 313 1.92 -6.53 -20.43
N LYS A 314 0.77 -7.21 -20.34
CA LYS A 314 -0.30 -7.09 -21.33
C LYS A 314 -0.93 -5.69 -21.28
N LEU A 315 -1.20 -5.19 -20.08
CA LEU A 315 -1.88 -3.91 -19.84
C LEU A 315 -0.96 -2.70 -20.00
N ASP A 316 0.35 -2.87 -19.79
CA ASP A 316 1.34 -1.79 -19.89
C ASP A 316 1.37 -1.10 -21.26
N LYS A 317 0.88 -1.76 -22.31
CA LYS A 317 0.76 -1.22 -23.68
C LYS A 317 -0.37 -0.20 -23.85
N PHE A 318 -1.30 -0.15 -22.90
CA PHE A 318 -2.47 0.73 -22.92
C PHE A 318 -2.33 1.91 -21.94
N ILE A 319 -1.20 2.00 -21.24
CA ILE A 319 -0.93 3.11 -20.34
C ILE A 319 -0.48 4.31 -21.19
N PRO A 320 -1.11 5.49 -21.02
CA PRO A 320 -0.79 6.70 -21.78
C PRO A 320 0.66 7.17 -21.65
#